data_AF-A0A7C5GQV1-F1
#
_entry.id   AF-A0A7C5GQV1-F1
#
_cell.length_a   1.000
_cell.length_b   1.000
_cell.length_c   1.000
_cell.angle_alpha   90.00
_cell.angle_beta   90.00
_cell.angle_gamma   90.00
#
_symmetry.space_group_name_H-M   'P 1'
#
loop_
_entity.id
_entity.type
_entity.pdbx_description
1 polymer ?
#
loop_
_entity_poly.entity_id
_entity_poly.type
_entity_poly.pdbx_seq_one_letter_code
_entity_poly.pdbx_strand_id
1 'polypeptide(L)'
;MANVITTIRIICGIIAFCLIVSSHYTLAFVVFSLGAISDWFDGSVARSSKSISEFGKVYDPFADKILVLTAVMGLLYKHLLNPYAATFLMIRELSVSFLRSIAKDKDRGAILSGKVKAFFEMLSIIVILLGFIKVGNMLFDIGLLFAYISLYGYIKRWLYE
;
A
#
# COMPACT_ATOMS: atom_id res chain seq x y z
N MET A 1 5.00 -2.90 -21.16
CA MET A 1 3.81 -3.59 -20.64
C MET A 1 3.65 -3.35 -19.14
N ALA A 2 4.70 -3.55 -18.32
CA ALA A 2 4.68 -3.22 -16.88
C ALA A 2 4.08 -1.83 -16.57
N ASN A 3 4.60 -0.76 -17.19
CA ASN A 3 4.09 0.60 -16.96
C ASN A 3 2.58 0.78 -17.15
N VAL A 4 1.93 0.00 -18.04
CA VAL A 4 0.48 0.10 -18.27
C VAL A 4 -0.28 -0.46 -17.07
N ILE A 5 0.17 -1.59 -16.51
CA ILE A 5 -0.42 -2.20 -15.31
C ILE A 5 -0.24 -1.27 -14.11
N THR A 6 0.95 -0.67 -13.97
CA THR A 6 1.25 0.33 -12.95
C THR A 6 0.33 1.56 -13.05
N THR A 7 0.10 2.09 -14.26
CA THR A 7 -0.83 3.20 -14.48
C THR A 7 -2.28 2.82 -14.20
N ILE A 8 -2.71 1.61 -14.59
CA ILE A 8 -4.06 1.09 -14.26
C ILE A 8 -4.25 1.07 -12.75
N ARG A 9 -3.24 0.67 -11.97
CA ARG A 9 -3.32 0.62 -10.51
C ARG A 9 -3.55 2.00 -9.88
N ILE A 10 -2.85 3.02 -10.37
CA ILE A 10 -3.05 4.42 -9.97
C ILE A 10 -4.49 4.85 -10.25
N ILE A 11 -4.99 4.54 -11.45
CA ILE A 11 -6.37 4.86 -11.85
C ILE A 11 -7.37 4.13 -10.94
N CYS A 12 -7.16 2.84 -10.66
CA CYS A 12 -7.99 2.08 -9.73
C CYS A 12 -8.02 2.71 -8.34
N GLY A 13 -6.88 3.19 -7.82
CA GLY A 13 -6.83 3.89 -6.53
C GLY A 13 -7.68 5.17 -6.52
N ILE A 14 -7.54 6.01 -7.54
CA ILE A 14 -8.32 7.25 -7.67
C ILE A 14 -9.83 6.94 -7.79
N ILE A 15 -10.20 5.97 -8.62
CA ILE A 15 -11.61 5.56 -8.78
C ILE A 15 -12.15 4.99 -7.47
N ALA A 16 -11.39 4.14 -6.79
CA ALA A 16 -11.79 3.59 -5.50
C ALA A 16 -12.04 4.70 -4.47
N PHE A 17 -11.15 5.70 -4.37
CA PHE A 17 -11.36 6.88 -3.53
C PHE A 17 -12.69 7.58 -3.84
N CYS A 18 -12.93 7.92 -5.11
CA CYS A 18 -14.18 8.57 -5.53
C CYS A 18 -15.41 7.75 -5.14
N LEU A 19 -15.39 6.44 -5.40
CA LEU A 19 -16.49 5.55 -5.06
C LEU A 19 -16.74 5.46 -3.55
N ILE A 20 -15.68 5.40 -2.73
CA ILE A 20 -15.79 5.41 -1.27
C ILE A 20 -16.43 6.71 -0.79
N VAL A 21 -15.96 7.86 -1.28
CA VAL A 21 -16.50 9.18 -0.94
C VAL A 21 -17.97 9.31 -1.35
N SER A 22 -18.35 8.73 -2.49
CA SER A 22 -19.74 8.65 -2.96
C SER A 22 -20.57 7.54 -2.30
N SER A 23 -20.07 6.85 -1.27
CA SER A 23 -20.76 5.74 -0.57
C SER A 23 -21.06 4.51 -1.43
N HIS A 24 -20.41 4.34 -2.59
CA HIS A 24 -20.57 3.16 -3.45
C HIS A 24 -19.59 2.05 -3.05
N TYR A 25 -19.72 1.55 -1.82
CA TYR A 25 -18.73 0.67 -1.20
C TYR A 25 -18.52 -0.67 -1.94
N THR A 26 -19.58 -1.25 -2.49
CA THR A 26 -19.48 -2.50 -3.28
C THR A 26 -18.65 -2.31 -4.54
N LEU A 27 -18.84 -1.19 -5.26
CA LEU A 27 -18.04 -0.89 -6.45
C LEU A 27 -16.61 -0.54 -6.05
N ALA A 28 -16.42 0.21 -4.97
CA ALA A 28 -15.09 0.50 -4.43
C ALA A 28 -14.33 -0.79 -4.08
N PHE A 29 -15.01 -1.77 -3.46
CA PHE A 29 -14.43 -3.08 -3.16
C PHE A 29 -13.96 -3.79 -4.43
N VAL A 30 -14.78 -3.84 -5.47
CA VAL A 30 -14.41 -4.46 -6.75
C VAL A 30 -13.21 -3.77 -7.37
N VAL A 31 -13.25 -2.44 -7.50
CA VAL A 31 -12.17 -1.66 -8.13
C VAL A 31 -10.87 -1.76 -7.35
N PHE A 32 -10.92 -1.63 -6.02
CA PHE A 32 -9.75 -1.76 -5.16
C PHE A 32 -9.14 -3.17 -5.25
N SER A 33 -9.98 -4.21 -5.21
CA SER A 33 -9.52 -5.60 -5.31
C SER A 33 -8.86 -5.88 -6.67
N LEU A 34 -9.43 -5.37 -7.77
CA LEU A 34 -8.81 -5.46 -9.09
C LEU A 34 -7.44 -4.77 -9.13
N GLY A 35 -7.34 -3.58 -8.52
CA GLY A 35 -6.06 -2.87 -8.37
C GLY A 35 -5.04 -3.67 -7.56
N ALA A 36 -5.44 -4.27 -6.44
CA ALA A 36 -4.54 -5.06 -5.59
C ALA A 36 -4.07 -6.35 -6.28
N ILE A 37 -4.98 -7.03 -6.99
CA ILE A 37 -4.66 -8.23 -7.75
C ILE A 37 -3.73 -7.91 -8.93
N SER A 38 -3.85 -6.73 -9.53
CA SER A 38 -2.99 -6.31 -10.66
C SER A 38 -1.50 -6.31 -10.32
N ASP A 39 -1.13 -6.05 -9.05
CA ASP A 39 0.25 -6.14 -8.56
C ASP A 39 0.81 -7.56 -8.59
N TRP A 40 -0.03 -8.54 -8.25
CA TRP A 40 0.37 -9.93 -8.24
C TRP A 40 0.67 -10.46 -9.64
N PHE A 41 -0.06 -9.98 -10.65
CA PHE A 41 0.19 -10.31 -12.05
C PHE A 41 1.49 -9.68 -12.58
N ASP A 42 1.79 -8.42 -12.21
CA ASP A 42 3.00 -7.72 -12.64
C ASP A 42 4.28 -8.43 -12.15
N GLY A 43 4.25 -8.95 -10.92
CA GLY A 43 5.36 -9.71 -10.32
C GLY A 43 5.69 -11.04 -11.01
N SER A 44 4.78 -11.60 -11.81
CA SER A 44 5.03 -12.81 -12.62
C SER A 44 5.46 -12.49 -14.06
N VAL A 45 4.91 -11.45 -14.67
CA VAL A 45 5.23 -11.07 -16.06
C VAL A 45 6.58 -10.34 -16.16
N ALA A 46 6.94 -9.52 -15.16
CA ALA A 46 8.22 -8.83 -15.11
C ALA A 46 9.42 -9.78 -14.92
N ARG A 47 9.22 -10.95 -14.31
CA ARG A 47 10.29 -11.96 -14.13
C ARG A 47 10.68 -12.69 -15.41
N SER A 48 9.81 -12.71 -16.44
CA SER A 48 10.13 -13.37 -17.72
C SER A 48 10.67 -12.40 -18.78
N SER A 49 10.62 -11.09 -18.54
CA SER A 49 10.98 -10.06 -19.50
C SER A 49 12.26 -9.35 -19.05
N LYS A 50 13.39 -9.62 -19.70
CA LYS A 50 14.73 -9.03 -19.39
C LYS A 50 14.83 -7.50 -19.62
N SER A 51 13.73 -6.76 -19.64
CA SER A 51 13.67 -5.33 -19.88
C SER A 51 12.80 -4.65 -18.82
N ILE A 52 13.33 -4.57 -17.60
CA ILE A 52 12.80 -3.70 -16.55
C ILE A 52 13.55 -2.37 -16.70
N SER A 53 12.84 -1.29 -17.03
CA SER A 53 13.46 0.05 -17.09
C SER A 53 13.74 0.56 -15.68
N GLU A 54 14.81 1.34 -15.50
CA GLU A 54 15.12 2.00 -14.21
C GLU A 54 13.95 2.87 -13.71
N PHE A 55 13.14 3.41 -14.63
CA PHE A 55 11.94 4.16 -14.30
C PHE A 55 10.86 3.27 -13.66
N GLY A 56 10.62 2.07 -14.20
CA GLY A 56 9.62 1.13 -13.67
C GLY A 56 9.90 0.72 -12.23
N LYS A 57 11.18 0.51 -11.87
CA LYS A 57 11.60 0.14 -10.51
C LYS A 57 11.17 1.14 -9.43
N VAL A 58 11.07 2.42 -9.77
CA VAL A 58 10.60 3.48 -8.87
C VAL A 58 9.09 3.69 -8.99
N TYR A 59 8.55 3.53 -10.20
CA TYR A 59 7.14 3.76 -10.51
C TYR A 59 6.22 2.69 -9.88
N ASP A 60 6.64 1.42 -9.83
CA ASP A 60 5.81 0.34 -9.29
C ASP A 60 5.56 0.46 -7.77
N PRO A 61 6.58 0.67 -6.92
CA PRO A 61 6.37 0.90 -5.49
C PRO A 61 5.60 2.19 -5.18
N PHE A 62 5.60 3.15 -6.11
CA PHE A 62 4.83 4.38 -5.99
C PHE A 62 3.34 4.14 -6.27
N ALA A 63 3.02 3.41 -7.33
CA ALA A 63 1.64 3.06 -7.67
C ALA A 63 0.97 2.18 -6.61
N ASP A 64 1.73 1.24 -6.02
CA ASP A 64 1.25 0.42 -4.90
C ASP A 64 0.79 1.30 -3.72
N LYS A 65 1.61 2.29 -3.34
CA LYS A 65 1.26 3.24 -2.28
C LYS A 65 0.05 4.09 -2.65
N ILE A 66 -0.08 4.54 -3.90
CA ILE A 66 -1.24 5.32 -4.32
C ILE A 66 -2.52 4.53 -4.12
N LEU A 67 -2.57 3.26 -4.54
CA LEU A 67 -3.76 2.43 -4.39
C LEU A 67 -4.22 2.35 -2.92
N VAL A 68 -3.29 2.04 -2.02
CA VAL A 68 -3.60 1.90 -0.58
C VAL A 68 -3.93 3.25 0.07
N LEU A 69 -3.10 4.28 -0.16
CA LEU A 69 -3.26 5.59 0.49
C LEU A 69 -4.55 6.28 0.05
N THR A 70 -4.91 6.21 -1.24
CA THR A 70 -6.16 6.81 -1.73
C THR A 70 -7.38 6.12 -1.12
N ALA A 71 -7.38 4.78 -0.99
CA ALA A 71 -8.44 4.06 -0.30
C ALA A 71 -8.53 4.43 1.19
N VAL A 72 -7.39 4.49 1.89
CA VAL A 72 -7.33 4.94 3.31
C VAL A 72 -7.86 6.35 3.46
N MET A 73 -7.50 7.29 2.58
CA MET A 73 -8.01 8.66 2.60
C MET A 73 -9.53 8.71 2.40
N GLY A 74 -10.07 7.90 1.48
CA GLY A 74 -11.51 7.83 1.27
C GLY A 74 -12.26 7.30 2.49
N LEU A 75 -11.73 6.24 3.11
CA LEU A 75 -12.29 5.65 4.33
C LEU A 75 -12.20 6.62 5.53
N LEU A 76 -11.08 7.34 5.64
CA LEU A 76 -10.89 8.39 6.65
C LEU A 76 -11.90 9.52 6.48
N TYR A 77 -12.13 9.98 5.24
CA TYR A 77 -13.13 11.00 4.92
C TYR A 77 -14.55 10.55 5.31
N LYS A 78 -14.86 9.26 5.16
CA LYS A 78 -16.13 8.66 5.59
C LYS A 78 -16.18 8.31 7.09
N HIS A 79 -15.16 8.64 7.87
CA HIS A 79 -15.03 8.29 9.29
C HIS A 79 -15.12 6.77 9.56
N LEU A 80 -14.73 5.94 8.60
CA LEU A 80 -14.75 4.47 8.70
C LEU A 80 -13.42 3.90 9.22
N LEU A 81 -12.38 4.72 9.30
CA LEU A 81 -11.09 4.36 9.87
C LEU A 81 -10.77 5.23 11.08
N ASN A 82 -10.03 4.66 12.03
CA ASN A 82 -9.46 5.40 13.14
C ASN A 82 -8.49 6.47 12.58
N PRO A 83 -8.77 7.78 12.81
CA PRO A 83 -7.97 8.86 12.25
C PRO A 83 -6.54 8.87 12.75
N TYR A 84 -6.30 8.44 14.00
CA TYR A 84 -4.96 8.34 14.56
C TYR A 84 -4.15 7.26 13.84
N ALA A 85 -4.73 6.07 13.68
CA ALA A 85 -4.06 4.96 13.00
C ALA A 85 -3.73 5.30 11.54
N ALA A 86 -4.69 5.89 10.81
CA ALA A 86 -4.48 6.32 9.43
C ALA A 86 -3.37 7.37 9.30
N THR A 87 -3.35 8.35 10.22
CA THR A 87 -2.30 9.40 10.24
C THR A 87 -0.92 8.81 10.52
N PHE A 88 -0.80 7.92 11.51
CA PHE A 88 0.46 7.24 11.80
C PHE A 88 0.95 6.38 10.63
N LEU A 89 0.04 5.70 9.93
CA LEU A 89 0.38 4.96 8.71
C LEU A 89 0.98 5.90 7.66
N MET A 90 0.33 7.02 7.36
CA MET A 90 0.80 7.98 6.36
C MET A 90 2.18 8.55 6.70
N ILE A 91 2.39 8.98 7.95
CA ILE A 91 3.68 9.50 8.43
C ILE A 91 4.77 8.43 8.22
N ARG A 92 4.50 7.19 8.62
CA ARG A 92 5.44 6.09 8.50
C ARG A 92 5.78 5.80 7.03
N GLU A 93 4.80 5.77 6.13
CA GLU A 93 5.03 5.54 4.70
C GLU A 93 5.93 6.62 4.08
N LEU A 94 5.74 7.89 4.45
CA LEU A 94 6.60 8.99 4.04
C LEU A 94 8.02 8.83 4.62
N SER A 95 8.14 8.51 5.91
CA SER A 95 9.45 8.30 6.56
C SER A 95 10.26 7.19 5.91
N VAL A 96 9.66 6.01 5.66
CA VAL A 96 10.37 4.89 5.01
C VAL A 96 10.76 5.22 3.56
N SER A 97 9.88 5.93 2.83
CA SER A 97 10.19 6.38 1.47
C SER A 97 11.39 7.32 1.44
N PHE A 98 11.41 8.28 2.37
CA PHE A 98 12.52 9.23 2.52
C PHE A 98 13.82 8.52 2.90
N LEU A 99 13.78 7.63 3.90
CA LEU A 99 14.94 6.84 4.33
C LEU A 99 15.51 5.99 3.18
N ARG A 100 14.65 5.40 2.35
CA ARG A 100 15.11 4.64 1.17
C ARG A 100 15.75 5.54 0.11
N SER A 101 15.23 6.73 -0.10
CA SER A 101 15.77 7.68 -1.09
C SER A 101 17.18 8.16 -0.75
N ILE A 102 17.53 8.27 0.54
CA ILE A 102 18.87 8.68 0.98
C ILE A 102 19.85 7.51 1.06
N ALA A 103 19.38 6.27 1.15
CA ALA A 103 20.19 5.07 1.36
C ALA A 103 20.79 4.47 0.07
N LYS A 104 21.12 5.32 -0.92
CA LYS A 104 21.39 5.05 -2.36
C LYS A 104 22.15 3.77 -2.78
N ASP A 105 22.87 3.07 -1.90
CA ASP A 105 23.62 1.84 -2.21
C ASP A 105 23.45 0.68 -1.22
N LYS A 106 22.57 0.81 -0.20
CA LYS A 106 22.25 -0.27 0.75
C LYS A 106 20.83 -0.77 0.54
N ASP A 107 20.43 -1.02 -0.71
CA ASP A 107 19.11 -1.57 -1.02
C ASP A 107 19.01 -3.03 -0.59
N ARG A 108 18.88 -3.23 0.73
CA ARG A 108 18.59 -4.52 1.35
C ARG A 108 17.09 -4.66 1.33
N GLY A 109 16.60 -5.46 0.38
CA GLY A 109 15.18 -5.65 0.07
C GLY A 109 14.22 -5.82 1.26
N ALA A 110 12.93 -5.74 0.97
CA ALA A 110 11.86 -5.64 1.96
C ALA A 110 11.97 -6.69 3.08
N ILE A 111 11.97 -6.21 4.33
CA ILE A 111 11.91 -7.05 5.54
C ILE A 111 10.58 -7.82 5.53
N LEU A 112 10.56 -9.08 6.00
CA LEU A 112 9.35 -9.92 6.06
C LEU A 112 8.15 -9.20 6.72
N SER A 113 8.40 -8.40 7.77
CA SER A 113 7.40 -7.56 8.44
C SER A 113 6.76 -6.52 7.50
N GLY A 114 7.51 -6.05 6.51
CA GLY A 114 7.02 -5.17 5.44
C GLY A 114 5.98 -5.82 4.53
N LYS A 115 6.07 -7.13 4.30
CA LYS A 115 5.07 -7.89 3.52
C LYS A 115 3.81 -8.17 4.35
N VAL A 116 4.02 -8.54 5.61
CA VAL A 116 2.92 -8.82 6.55
C VAL A 116 2.07 -7.57 6.77
N LYS A 117 2.68 -6.38 6.94
CA LYS A 117 1.89 -5.14 7.07
C LYS A 117 1.02 -4.86 5.84
N ALA A 118 1.56 -5.05 4.64
CA ALA A 118 0.85 -4.77 3.40
C ALA A 118 -0.37 -5.70 3.24
N PHE A 119 -0.22 -6.98 3.61
CA PHE A 119 -1.33 -7.93 3.66
C PHE A 119 -2.45 -7.47 4.61
N PHE A 120 -2.10 -7.08 5.83
CA PHE A 120 -3.10 -6.61 6.81
C PHE A 120 -3.75 -5.28 6.40
N GLU A 121 -3.00 -4.34 5.81
CA GLU A 121 -3.53 -3.08 5.30
C GLU A 121 -4.55 -3.31 4.17
N MET A 122 -4.21 -4.13 3.17
CA MET A 122 -5.12 -4.46 2.07
C MET A 122 -6.35 -5.23 2.56
N LEU A 123 -6.15 -6.22 3.43
CA LEU A 123 -7.24 -7.01 4.01
C LEU A 123 -8.18 -6.13 4.83
N SER A 124 -7.63 -5.21 5.63
CA SER A 124 -8.40 -4.24 6.39
C SER A 124 -9.33 -3.41 5.48
N ILE A 125 -8.78 -2.80 4.42
CA ILE A 125 -9.55 -1.99 3.48
C ILE A 125 -10.70 -2.81 2.89
N ILE A 126 -10.42 -4.03 2.42
CA ILE A 126 -11.43 -4.94 1.87
C ILE A 126 -12.55 -5.21 2.90
N VAL A 127 -12.19 -5.55 4.12
CA VAL A 127 -13.14 -5.88 5.19
C VAL A 127 -14.01 -4.68 5.58
N ILE A 128 -13.44 -3.47 5.59
CA ILE A 128 -14.20 -2.23 5.82
C ILE A 128 -15.18 -1.97 4.67
N LEU A 129 -14.76 -2.14 3.42
CA LEU A 129 -15.61 -1.94 2.25
C LEU A 129 -16.78 -2.94 2.18
N LEU A 130 -16.60 -4.14 2.75
CA LEU A 130 -17.67 -5.13 2.92
C LEU A 130 -18.61 -4.83 4.11
N GLY A 131 -18.37 -3.74 4.85
CA GLY A 131 -19.22 -3.27 5.95
C GLY A 131 -18.78 -3.73 7.34
N PHE A 132 -17.74 -4.56 7.46
CA PHE A 132 -17.24 -5.05 8.75
C PHE A 132 -16.26 -4.07 9.40
N ILE A 133 -16.72 -2.85 9.66
CA ILE A 133 -15.88 -1.70 10.06
C ILE A 133 -15.01 -2.02 11.29
N LYS A 134 -15.57 -2.63 12.33
CA LYS A 134 -14.83 -2.92 13.58
C LYS A 134 -13.69 -3.91 13.35
N VAL A 135 -13.95 -4.99 12.60
CA VAL A 135 -12.94 -6.00 12.27
C VAL A 135 -11.87 -5.39 11.37
N GLY A 136 -12.28 -4.60 10.38
CA GLY A 136 -11.37 -3.90 9.50
C GLY A 136 -10.43 -2.94 10.23
N ASN A 137 -10.92 -2.17 11.21
CA ASN A 137 -10.06 -1.32 12.04
C ASN A 137 -9.07 -2.14 12.88
N MET A 138 -9.50 -3.26 13.49
CA MET A 138 -8.58 -4.14 14.22
C MET A 138 -7.45 -4.68 13.32
N LEU A 139 -7.80 -5.09 12.09
CA LEU A 139 -6.80 -5.55 11.11
C LEU A 139 -5.87 -4.40 10.69
N PHE A 140 -6.39 -3.17 10.58
CA PHE A 140 -5.60 -1.99 10.26
C PHE A 140 -4.56 -1.72 11.36
N ASP A 141 -4.98 -1.77 12.62
CA ASP A 141 -4.11 -1.55 13.78
C ASP A 141 -3.02 -2.63 13.86
N ILE A 142 -3.37 -3.89 13.59
CA ILE A 142 -2.37 -4.98 13.48
C ILE A 142 -1.37 -4.69 12.35
N GLY A 143 -1.85 -4.27 11.19
CA GLY A 143 -1.00 -3.86 10.07
C GLY A 143 -0.05 -2.72 10.46
N LEU A 144 -0.56 -1.72 11.18
CA LEU A 144 0.21 -0.59 11.69
C LEU A 144 1.33 -1.06 12.64
N LEU A 145 1.04 -1.97 13.57
CA LEU A 145 2.05 -2.54 14.46
C LEU A 145 3.19 -3.19 13.67
N PHE A 146 2.88 -4.02 12.68
CA PHE A 146 3.89 -4.61 11.80
C PHE A 146 4.64 -3.54 10.97
N ALA A 147 3.97 -2.47 10.57
CA ALA A 147 4.59 -1.36 9.85
C ALA A 147 5.67 -0.66 10.69
N TYR A 148 5.41 -0.46 11.98
CA TYR A 148 6.38 0.12 12.91
C TYR A 148 7.52 -0.84 13.28
N ILE A 149 7.23 -2.14 13.45
CA ILE A 149 8.28 -3.17 13.60
C ILE A 149 9.20 -3.18 12.37
N SER A 150 8.61 -3.06 11.18
CA SER A 150 9.36 -2.94 9.93
C SER A 150 10.20 -1.65 9.89
N LEU A 151 9.66 -0.52 10.31
CA LEU A 151 10.40 0.76 10.38
C LEU A 151 11.61 0.66 11.31
N TYR A 152 11.42 0.09 12.52
CA TYR A 152 12.52 -0.14 13.45
C TYR A 152 13.61 -1.03 12.84
N GLY A 153 13.23 -2.11 12.15
CA GLY A 153 14.17 -2.97 11.43
C GLY A 153 14.95 -2.23 10.34
N TYR A 154 14.30 -1.31 9.61
CA TYR A 154 14.98 -0.46 8.63
C TYR A 154 15.99 0.49 9.28
N ILE A 155 15.61 1.17 10.35
CA ILE A 155 16.50 2.10 11.08
C ILE A 155 17.70 1.35 11.66
N LYS A 156 17.47 0.18 12.28
CA LYS A 156 18.55 -0.64 12.84
C LYS A 156 19.56 -1.08 11.79
N ARG A 157 19.10 -1.55 10.62
CA ARG A 157 19.99 -1.89 9.49
C ARG A 157 20.77 -0.69 8.96
N TRP A 158 20.21 0.52 9.06
CA TRP A 158 20.87 1.73 8.61
C TRP A 158 21.97 2.21 9.58
N LEU A 159 21.75 2.06 10.89
CA LEU A 159 22.68 2.53 11.93
C LEU A 159 23.84 1.56 12.21
N TYR A 160 23.62 0.24 12.14
CA TYR A 160 24.55 -0.76 12.66
C TYR A 160 25.25 -1.62 11.59
N GLU A 161 24.90 -1.47 10.31
CA GLU A 161 25.50 -2.20 9.18
C GLU A 161 25.77 -1.23 8.04
#